data_AF-A0A8X8KIT0-F1
#
_entry.id   AF-A0A8X8KIT0-F1
#
_cell.length_a   1.000
_cell.length_b   1.000
_cell.length_c   1.000
_cell.angle_alpha   90.00
_cell.angle_beta   90.00
_cell.angle_gamma   90.00
#
_symmetry.space_group_name_H-M   'P 1'
#
loop_
_entity.id
_entity.type
_entity.pdbx_description
1 polymer ?
#
loop_
_entity_poly.entity_id
_entity_poly.type
_entity_poly.pdbx_seq_one_letter_code
_entity_poly.pdbx_strand_id
1 'polypeptide(L)' 'MGGKKIIRAMMNAKNITYEDLKRIFKYKSVQSARNKMTRNTFTYREIEQLADELGYRIVFEDKDTGQRLEY' A
#
# COMPACT_ATOMS: atom_id res chain seq x y z
N MET A 1 0.50 2.35 13.32
CA MET A 1 1.41 2.09 12.18
C MET A 1 0.82 2.76 10.94
N GLY A 2 1.49 3.73 10.31
CA GLY A 2 0.91 4.50 9.20
C GLY A 2 0.95 3.76 7.85
N GLY A 3 -0.08 3.92 7.03
CA GLY A 3 -0.24 3.26 5.72
C GLY A 3 0.98 3.35 4.80
N LYS A 4 1.79 4.42 4.87
CA LYS A 4 3.04 4.53 4.10
C LYS A 4 4.05 3.42 4.37
N LYS A 5 4.09 2.86 5.60
CA LYS A 5 5.05 1.81 5.96
C LYS A 5 4.69 0.51 5.23
N ILE A 6 3.40 0.21 5.14
CA ILE A 6 2.89 -0.99 4.46
C ILE A 6 3.13 -0.86 2.96
N ILE A 7 2.77 0.27 2.35
CA ILE A 7 3.01 0.51 0.92
C ILE A 7 4.50 0.48 0.60
N ARG A 8 5.36 1.11 1.42
CA ARG A 8 6.81 1.06 1.20
C ARG A 8 7.36 -0.37 1.31
N ALA A 9 6.86 -1.17 2.24
CA ALA A 9 7.25 -2.57 2.37
C ALA A 9 6.85 -3.38 1.12
N MET A 10 5.61 -3.21 0.65
CA MET A 10 5.13 -3.85 -0.59
C MET A 10 5.94 -3.43 -1.81
N MET A 11 6.26 -2.13 -1.93
CA MET A 11 7.07 -1.61 -3.03
C MET A 11 8.46 -2.20 -3.05
N ASN A 12 9.14 -2.27 -1.90
CA ASN A 12 10.48 -2.85 -1.81
C ASN A 12 10.45 -4.36 -2.10
N ALA A 13 9.45 -5.09 -1.61
CA ALA A 13 9.38 -6.54 -1.76
C ALA A 13 9.09 -7.00 -3.20
N LYS A 14 8.38 -6.20 -4.00
CA LYS A 14 8.09 -6.50 -5.42
C LYS A 14 8.85 -5.61 -6.41
N ASN A 15 9.80 -4.80 -5.93
CA ASN A 15 10.58 -3.84 -6.72
C ASN A 15 9.69 -2.90 -7.57
N ILE A 16 8.66 -2.35 -6.94
CA ILE A 16 7.66 -1.51 -7.59
C ILE A 16 8.13 -0.06 -7.57
N THR A 17 8.00 0.59 -8.71
CA THR A 17 8.39 1.99 -8.86
C THR A 17 7.21 2.94 -8.62
N TYR A 18 7.50 4.23 -8.50
CA TYR A 18 6.44 5.24 -8.45
C TYR A 18 5.66 5.35 -9.76
N GLU A 19 6.21 4.86 -10.89
CA GLU A 19 5.49 4.78 -12.16
C GLU A 19 4.42 3.70 -12.13
N ASP A 20 4.72 2.55 -11.51
CA ASP A 20 3.74 1.48 -11.31
C ASP A 20 2.62 1.93 -10.39
N LEU A 21 2.95 2.60 -9.27
CA LEU A 21 1.92 3.21 -8.41
C LEU A 21 1.02 4.18 -9.19
N LYS A 22 1.59 4.98 -10.09
CA LYS A 22 0.81 5.87 -10.95
C LYS A 22 -0.15 5.06 -11.82
N ARG A 23 0.29 3.93 -12.39
CA ARG A 23 -0.55 3.07 -13.24
C ARG A 23 -1.68 2.42 -12.45
N ILE A 24 -1.37 1.80 -11.30
CA ILE A 24 -2.31 1.08 -10.44
C ILE A 24 -3.41 2.02 -9.92
N PHE A 25 -3.01 3.17 -9.37
CA PHE A 25 -3.95 4.15 -8.82
C PHE A 25 -4.45 5.17 -9.84
N LYS A 26 -4.05 5.04 -11.11
CA LYS A 26 -4.42 5.96 -12.21
C LYS A 26 -4.18 7.43 -11.86
N TYR A 27 -3.05 7.73 -11.20
CA TYR A 27 -2.70 9.11 -10.87
C TYR A 27 -2.32 9.92 -12.11
N LYS A 28 -2.59 11.24 -12.07
CA LYS A 28 -2.22 12.16 -13.16
C LYS A 28 -0.72 12.21 -13.40
N SER A 29 0.11 12.16 -12.35
CA SER A 29 1.57 12.18 -12.46
C SER A 29 2.26 11.32 -11.40
N VAL A 30 3.51 10.96 -11.65
CA VAL A 30 4.40 10.29 -10.67
C VAL A 30 4.58 11.15 -9.43
N GLN A 31 4.58 12.47 -9.61
CA GLN A 31 4.69 13.44 -8.53
C GLN A 31 3.49 13.38 -7.58
N SER A 32 2.29 13.07 -8.07
CA SER A 32 1.12 12.83 -7.23
C SER A 32 1.30 11.59 -6.34
N ALA A 33 1.83 10.49 -6.88
CA ALA A 33 2.15 9.28 -6.13
C ALA A 33 3.19 9.57 -5.03
N ARG A 34 4.25 10.30 -5.40
CA ARG A 34 5.34 10.69 -4.48
C ARG A 34 4.83 11.61 -3.38
N ASN A 35 4.02 12.62 -3.72
CA ASN A 35 3.41 13.52 -2.73
C ASN A 35 2.52 12.77 -1.75
N LYS A 36 1.77 11.76 -2.22
CA LYS A 36 0.91 10.94 -1.37
C LYS A 36 1.72 10.06 -0.41
N MET A 37 2.85 9.51 -0.88
CA MET A 37 3.82 8.81 -0.02
C MET A 37 4.48 9.71 1.02
N THR A 38 4.83 10.94 0.65
CA THR A 38 5.38 11.93 1.60
C THR A 38 4.35 12.34 2.64
N ARG A 39 3.10 12.62 2.22
CA ARG A 39 2.02 13.08 3.10
C ARG A 39 1.40 11.97 3.96
N ASN A 40 1.69 10.70 3.68
CA ASN A 40 1.12 9.54 4.39
C ASN A 40 -0.43 9.51 4.36
N THR A 41 -1.03 9.99 3.27
CA THR A 41 -2.50 10.11 3.14
C THR A 41 -3.11 8.94 2.37
N PHE A 42 -2.51 7.75 2.45
CA PHE A 42 -3.09 6.56 1.85
C PHE A 42 -4.24 6.05 2.69
N THR A 43 -5.37 5.83 2.03
CA THR A 43 -6.55 5.22 2.65
C THR A 43 -6.39 3.71 2.71
N TYR A 44 -7.16 3.08 3.60
CA TYR A 44 -7.20 1.62 3.73
C TYR A 44 -7.52 0.92 2.40
N ARG A 45 -8.55 1.39 1.68
CA ARG A 45 -8.95 0.86 0.38
C ARG A 45 -7.85 0.93 -0.68
N GLU A 46 -7.01 1.97 -0.64
CA GLU A 46 -5.86 2.07 -1.54
C GLU A 46 -4.77 1.05 -1.22
N ILE A 47 -4.59 0.74 0.07
CA ILE A 47 -3.63 -0.28 0.50
C ILE A 47 -4.14 -1.66 0.07
N GLU A 48 -5.44 -1.94 0.23
CA GLU A 48 -6.09 -3.16 -0.27
C GLU A 48 -5.96 -3.31 -1.77
N GLN A 49 -6.30 -2.26 -2.53
CA GLN A 49 -6.18 -2.29 -3.99
C GLN A 49 -4.74 -2.57 -4.44
N LEU A 50 -3.75 -1.98 -3.78
CA LEU A 50 -2.35 -2.28 -4.08
C LEU A 50 -1.97 -3.70 -3.68
N ALA A 51 -2.47 -4.22 -2.56
CA ALA A 51 -2.16 -5.59 -2.16
C ALA A 51 -2.77 -6.60 -3.13
N ASP A 52 -4.03 -6.41 -3.53
CA ASP A 52 -4.74 -7.25 -4.50
C ASP A 52 -4.01 -7.30 -5.86
N GLU A 53 -3.66 -6.13 -6.41
CA GLU A 53 -2.93 -6.01 -7.68
C GLU A 53 -1.55 -6.70 -7.64
N LEU A 54 -0.96 -6.80 -6.45
CA LEU A 54 0.36 -7.40 -6.24
C LEU A 54 0.32 -8.86 -5.76
N GLY A 55 -0.89 -9.41 -5.60
CA GLY A 55 -1.12 -10.74 -5.06
C GLY A 55 -0.69 -10.90 -3.60
N TYR A 56 -0.65 -9.82 -2.83
CA TYR A 56 -0.45 -9.85 -1.38
C TYR A 56 -1.76 -10.09 -0.67
N ARG A 57 -1.76 -11.01 0.29
CA ARG A 57 -2.81 -11.11 1.31
C ARG A 57 -2.45 -10.19 2.46
N ILE A 58 -3.31 -9.21 2.75
CA ILE A 58 -3.10 -8.34 3.91
C ILE A 58 -3.55 -9.12 5.15
N VAL A 59 -2.59 -9.70 5.86
CA VAL A 59 -2.86 -10.34 7.15
C VAL A 59 -2.76 -9.27 8.24
N PHE A 60 -3.88 -8.92 8.85
CA PHE A 60 -3.89 -8.05 10.02
C PHE A 60 -3.56 -8.90 11.24
N GLU A 61 -2.42 -8.63 11.86
CA GLU A 61 -2.10 -9.14 13.19
C GLU A 61 -2.53 -8.07 14.19
N ASP A 62 -3.73 -8.27 14.75
CA ASP A 62 -4.23 -7.40 15.82
C ASP A 62 -3.39 -7.66 17.08
N LYS A 63 -2.60 -6.66 17.49
CA LYS A 63 -1.66 -6.77 18.61
C LYS A 63 -2.34 -6.90 19.98
N ASP A 64 -3.65 -6.68 20.06
CA ASP A 64 -4.42 -6.79 21.30
C ASP A 64 -5.05 -8.18 21.49
N THR A 65 -5.38 -8.87 20.39
CA THR A 65 -6.14 -10.14 20.45
C THR A 65 -5.43 -11.34 19.83
N GLY A 66 -4.32 -11.15 19.10
CA GLY A 66 -3.57 -12.24 18.47
C GLY A 66 -4.32 -12.98 17.36
N GLN A 67 -5.48 -12.49 16.93
CA GLN A 67 -6.25 -13.08 15.85
C GLN A 67 -5.77 -12.55 14.49
N ARG A 68 -5.49 -13.49 13.58
CA ARG A 68 -5.20 -13.22 12.18
C ARG A 68 -6.51 -13.17 11.43
N LEU A 69 -6.90 -11.99 10.97
CA LEU A 69 -8.02 -11.86 10.03
C LEU A 69 -7.50 -12.15 8.62
N GLU A 70 -7.91 -13.29 8.07
CA GLU A 70 -7.76 -13.62 6.65
C GLU A 70 -8.97 -13.03 5.90
N TYR A 71 -8.70 -12.10 4.98
CA TYR A 71 -9.65 -11.62 3.96
C TYR A 71 -9.00 -11.77 2.58
#